data_AF-A0A3L7Q122-F1
#
_entry.id   AF-A0A3L7Q122-F1
#
_cell.length_a   1.000
_cell.length_b   1.000
_cell.length_c   1.000
_cell.angle_alpha   90.00
_cell.angle_beta   90.00
_cell.angle_gamma   90.00
#
_symmetry.space_group_name_H-M   'P 1'
#
loop_
_entity.id
_entity.type
_entity.pdbx_description
1 polymer ?
#
loop_
_entity_poly.entity_id
_entity_poly.type
_entity_poly.pdbx_seq_one_letter_code
_entity_poly.pdbx_strand_id
1 'polypeptide(L)'
;MNRELSWLDFNLRVLEEAENASNPLMERLKFLAIFSSNLDEFFMVRVSGVREQAFGESAPQDTPPDGTGPLEQLRRIADRTQELVARQYRCLQESIAPAMVAEGFKLVRYGDLDEQQLTRVDRF
;
A
#
# COMPACT_ATOMS: atom_id res chain seq x y z
N MET A 1 6.31 22.63 2.09
CA MET A 1 6.29 21.20 2.48
C MET A 1 5.04 20.57 1.89
N ASN A 2 5.17 19.49 1.10
CA ASN A 2 4.04 18.84 0.41
C ASN A 2 3.31 17.91 1.38
N ARG A 3 2.02 18.15 1.64
CA ARG A 3 1.25 17.47 2.70
C ARG A 3 1.05 15.99 2.40
N GLU A 4 0.87 15.65 1.13
CA GLU A 4 0.59 14.31 0.64
C GLU A 4 1.84 13.43 0.74
N LEU A 5 3.01 13.97 0.35
CA LEU A 5 4.29 13.28 0.56
C LEU A 5 4.60 13.10 2.04
N SER A 6 4.31 14.12 2.87
CA SER A 6 4.48 14.02 4.32
C SER A 6 3.56 12.95 4.93
N TRP A 7 2.36 12.76 4.37
CA TRP A 7 1.46 11.69 4.75
C TRP A 7 2.02 10.31 4.37
N LEU A 8 2.60 10.17 3.17
CA LEU A 8 3.28 8.93 2.77
C LEU A 8 4.45 8.59 3.70
N ASP A 9 5.22 9.58 4.14
CA ASP A 9 6.30 9.38 5.11
C ASP A 9 5.78 9.00 6.51
N PHE A 10 4.57 9.43 6.87
CA PHE A 10 3.91 8.92 8.07
C PHE A 10 3.49 7.46 7.88
N ASN A 11 2.86 7.11 6.75
CA ASN A 11 2.44 5.73 6.48
C ASN A 11 3.65 4.79 6.35
N LEU A 12 4.81 5.29 5.90
CA LEU A 12 6.06 4.54 5.91
C LEU A 12 6.42 4.04 7.32
N ARG A 13 6.17 4.82 8.38
CA ARG A 13 6.44 4.35 9.76
C ARG A 13 5.58 3.15 10.14
N VAL A 14 4.37 3.04 9.60
CA VAL A 14 3.51 1.85 9.78
C VAL A 14 4.13 0.64 9.08
N LEU A 15 4.70 0.83 7.88
CA LEU A 15 5.42 -0.23 7.17
C LEU A 15 6.69 -0.66 7.93
N GLU A 16 7.39 0.28 8.57
CA GLU A 16 8.57 -0.03 9.40
C GLU A 16 8.22 -0.94 10.59
N GLU A 17 7.03 -0.80 11.18
CA GLU A 17 6.55 -1.73 12.23
C GLU A 17 6.29 -3.15 11.70
N ALA A 18 5.87 -3.29 10.43
CA ALA A 18 5.76 -4.59 9.77
C ALA A 18 7.14 -5.21 9.47
N GLU A 19 8.13 -4.39 9.15
CA GLU A 19 9.50 -4.84 8.84
C GLU A 19 10.32 -5.17 10.09
N ASN A 20 9.96 -4.61 11.24
CA ASN A 20 10.66 -4.84 12.49
C ASN A 20 10.51 -6.29 12.98
N ALA A 21 11.58 -7.08 12.84
CA ALA A 21 11.61 -8.49 13.25
C ALA A 21 11.52 -8.69 14.78
N SER A 22 11.66 -7.65 15.59
CA SER A 22 11.42 -7.72 17.04
C SER A 22 9.91 -7.73 17.39
N ASN A 23 9.05 -7.33 16.46
CA ASN A 23 7.60 -7.42 16.63
C ASN A 23 7.10 -8.85 16.40
N PRO A 24 6.08 -9.33 17.14
CA PRO A 24 5.48 -10.64 16.89
C PRO A 24 4.98 -10.77 15.45
N LEU A 25 5.13 -11.97 14.85
CA LEU A 25 4.81 -12.22 13.44
C LEU A 25 3.39 -11.77 13.04
N MET A 26 2.41 -12.05 13.89
CA MET A 26 1.01 -11.67 13.61
C MET A 26 0.80 -10.16 13.69
N GLU A 27 1.51 -9.45 14.59
CA GLU A 27 1.46 -7.99 14.65
C GLU A 27 2.09 -7.38 13.41
N ARG A 28 3.20 -7.94 12.92
CA ARG A 28 3.83 -7.52 11.67
C ARG A 28 2.88 -7.68 10.47
N LEU A 29 2.16 -8.80 10.39
CA LEU A 29 1.14 -9.02 9.36
C LEU A 29 -0.01 -8.01 9.46
N LYS A 30 -0.46 -7.67 10.68
CA LYS A 30 -1.47 -6.63 10.90
C LYS A 30 -0.98 -5.26 10.44
N PHE A 31 0.27 -4.89 10.74
CA PHE A 31 0.84 -3.62 10.26
C PHE A 31 0.92 -3.56 8.74
N LEU A 32 1.23 -4.67 8.04
CA LEU A 32 1.13 -4.72 6.58
C LEU A 32 -0.29 -4.43 6.09
N ALA A 33 -1.30 -5.02 6.74
CA ALA A 33 -2.70 -4.79 6.38
C ALA A 33 -3.13 -3.34 6.66
N ILE A 34 -2.73 -2.77 7.81
CA ILE A 34 -3.00 -1.37 8.17
C ILE A 34 -2.34 -0.42 7.16
N PHE A 35 -1.08 -0.67 6.78
CA PHE A 35 -0.39 0.12 5.76
C PHE A 35 -1.18 0.16 4.44
N SER A 36 -1.68 -1.00 3.97
CA SER A 36 -2.52 -1.10 2.77
C SER A 36 -3.84 -0.33 2.92
N SER A 37 -4.58 -0.56 4.01
CA SER A 37 -5.87 0.12 4.23
C SER A 37 -5.72 1.64 4.30
N ASN A 38 -4.67 2.12 4.96
CA ASN A 38 -4.35 3.55 5.00
C ASN A 38 -4.06 4.08 3.60
N LEU A 39 -3.31 3.32 2.79
CA LEU A 39 -2.99 3.71 1.43
C LEU A 39 -4.25 3.81 0.57
N ASP A 40 -5.19 2.87 0.71
CA ASP A 40 -6.50 2.94 0.03
C ASP A 40 -7.27 4.23 0.40
N GLU A 41 -7.34 4.56 1.69
CA GLU A 41 -7.96 5.82 2.15
C GLU A 41 -7.25 7.05 1.58
N PHE A 42 -5.92 7.04 1.56
CA PHE A 42 -5.12 8.11 0.97
C PHE A 42 -5.44 8.33 -0.51
N PHE A 43 -5.59 7.26 -1.29
CA PHE A 43 -5.98 7.37 -2.70
C PHE A 43 -7.41 7.89 -2.85
N MET A 44 -8.36 7.33 -2.09
CA MET A 44 -9.76 7.74 -2.17
C MET A 44 -9.98 9.20 -1.83
N VAL A 45 -9.34 9.70 -0.78
CA VAL A 45 -9.58 11.06 -0.26
C VAL A 45 -8.58 12.07 -0.81
N ARG A 46 -7.28 11.83 -0.62
CA ARG A 46 -6.26 12.84 -0.85
C ARG A 46 -5.83 12.91 -2.30
N VAL A 47 -5.56 11.77 -2.93
CA VAL A 47 -5.15 11.75 -4.35
C VAL A 47 -6.30 12.23 -5.24
N SER A 48 -7.54 11.89 -4.93
CA SER A 48 -8.73 12.43 -5.62
C SER A 48 -8.76 13.96 -5.60
N GLY A 49 -8.50 14.60 -4.46
CA GLY A 49 -8.44 16.06 -4.37
C GLY A 49 -7.32 16.68 -5.21
N VAL A 50 -6.13 16.07 -5.24
CA VAL A 50 -5.03 16.54 -6.12
C VAL A 50 -5.37 16.33 -7.61
N ARG A 51 -6.06 15.23 -7.95
CA ARG A 51 -6.54 14.98 -9.32
C ARG A 51 -7.59 16.01 -9.74
N GLU A 52 -8.51 16.39 -8.86
CA GLU A 52 -9.48 17.45 -9.13
C GLU A 52 -8.79 18.80 -9.38
N GLN A 53 -7.74 19.13 -8.62
CA GLN A 53 -6.94 20.34 -8.88
C GLN A 53 -6.20 20.28 -10.22
N ALA A 54 -5.78 19.11 -10.65
CA ALA A 54 -5.03 18.91 -11.89
C ALA A 54 -5.92 18.86 -13.15
N PHE A 55 -7.13 18.31 -13.03
CA PHE A 55 -7.97 17.94 -14.17
C PHE A 55 -9.43 18.37 -14.06
N GLY A 56 -9.84 18.97 -12.95
CA GLY A 56 -11.21 19.44 -12.73
C GLY A 56 -11.55 20.68 -13.55
N GLU A 57 -12.82 21.11 -13.47
CA GLU A 57 -13.32 22.26 -14.25
C GLU A 57 -12.60 23.57 -13.92
N SER A 58 -12.05 23.69 -12.71
CA SER A 58 -11.27 24.85 -12.26
C SER A 58 -9.75 24.64 -12.39
N ALA A 59 -9.30 23.62 -13.13
CA ALA A 59 -7.88 23.32 -13.27
C ALA A 59 -7.14 24.51 -13.95
N PRO A 60 -5.94 24.86 -13.45
CA PRO A 60 -5.11 25.89 -14.08
C PRO A 60 -4.84 25.55 -15.54
N GLN A 61 -5.09 26.51 -16.45
CA GLN A 61 -4.82 26.34 -17.88
C GLN A 61 -3.31 26.40 -18.19
N ASP A 62 -2.55 27.10 -17.35
CA ASP A 62 -1.11 27.25 -17.47
C ASP A 62 -0.37 26.46 -16.39
N THR A 63 0.71 25.79 -16.78
CA THR A 63 1.61 25.12 -15.83
C THR A 63 2.43 26.19 -15.09
N PRO A 64 2.55 26.14 -13.75
CA PRO A 64 3.39 27.06 -13.01
C PRO A 64 4.84 27.04 -13.55
N PRO A 65 5.49 28.22 -13.71
CA PRO A 65 6.82 28.31 -14.31
C PRO A 65 7.92 27.62 -13.49
N ASP A 66 7.64 27.26 -12.23
CA ASP A 66 8.55 26.51 -11.34
C ASP A 66 8.35 24.98 -11.39
N GLY A 67 7.42 24.49 -12.21
CA GLY A 67 7.13 23.05 -12.33
C GLY A 67 6.45 22.43 -11.10
N THR A 68 6.00 23.21 -10.12
CA THR A 68 5.42 22.71 -8.86
C THR A 68 3.90 22.48 -8.90
N GLY A 69 3.34 22.32 -10.10
CA GLY A 69 1.89 22.16 -10.29
C GLY A 69 1.32 20.82 -9.79
N PRO A 70 -0.02 20.70 -9.72
CA PRO A 70 -0.71 19.48 -9.30
C PRO A 70 -0.29 18.21 -10.05
N LEU A 71 0.07 18.32 -11.33
CA LEU A 71 0.57 17.20 -12.14
C LEU A 71 1.92 16.66 -11.63
N GLU A 72 2.86 17.55 -11.32
CA GLU A 72 4.16 17.14 -10.76
C GLU A 72 3.98 16.56 -9.36
N GLN A 73 3.03 17.10 -8.59
CA GLN A 73 2.67 16.52 -7.31
C GLN A 73 2.12 15.09 -7.45
N LEU A 74 1.21 14.83 -8.40
CA LEU A 74 0.71 13.49 -8.69
C LEU A 74 1.85 12.54 -9.10
N ARG A 75 2.77 13.00 -9.95
CA ARG A 75 3.95 12.21 -10.35
C ARG A 75 4.79 11.81 -9.14
N ARG A 76 5.12 12.77 -8.27
CA ARG A 76 5.91 12.51 -7.05
C ARG A 76 5.19 11.57 -6.06
N ILE A 77 3.87 11.70 -5.93
CA ILE A 77 3.05 10.79 -5.13
C ILE A 77 3.11 9.38 -5.71
N ALA A 78 2.98 9.24 -7.03
CA ALA A 78 3.05 7.95 -7.72
C ALA A 78 4.42 7.28 -7.53
N ASP A 79 5.51 8.00 -7.77
CA ASP A 79 6.89 7.49 -7.59
C ASP A 79 7.12 7.00 -6.16
N ARG A 80 6.75 7.82 -5.17
CA ARG A 80 6.90 7.46 -3.75
C ARG A 80 6.02 6.27 -3.36
N THR A 81 4.79 6.21 -3.87
CA THR A 81 3.87 5.10 -3.59
C THR A 81 4.41 3.79 -4.15
N GLN A 82 4.92 3.79 -5.39
CA GLN A 82 5.51 2.61 -6.01
C GLN A 82 6.69 2.07 -5.21
N GLU A 83 7.55 2.96 -4.70
CA GLU A 83 8.66 2.59 -3.81
C GLU A 83 8.15 1.88 -2.53
N LEU A 84 7.16 2.48 -1.86
CA LEU A 84 6.62 1.94 -0.61
C LEU A 84 5.87 0.62 -0.82
N VAL A 85 5.09 0.49 -1.90
CA VAL A 85 4.40 -0.75 -2.25
C VAL A 85 5.40 -1.84 -2.61
N ALA A 86 6.45 -1.54 -3.36
CA ALA A 86 7.51 -2.51 -3.64
C ALA A 86 8.19 -2.99 -2.34
N ARG A 87 8.43 -2.08 -1.40
CA ARG A 87 8.97 -2.41 -0.07
C ARG A 87 8.00 -3.28 0.75
N GLN A 88 6.70 -2.97 0.72
CA GLN A 88 5.65 -3.78 1.33
C GLN A 88 5.64 -5.22 0.79
N TYR A 89 5.68 -5.40 -0.52
CA TYR A 89 5.70 -6.73 -1.13
C TYR A 89 6.96 -7.51 -0.78
N ARG A 90 8.14 -6.87 -0.75
CA ARG A 90 9.37 -7.52 -0.27
C ARG A 90 9.23 -7.97 1.18
N CYS A 91 8.73 -7.11 2.08
CA CYS A 91 8.49 -7.49 3.48
C CYS A 91 7.57 -8.71 3.60
N LEU A 92 6.48 -8.74 2.82
CA LEU A 92 5.56 -9.87 2.77
C LEU A 92 6.25 -11.14 2.24
N GLN A 93 6.89 -11.07 1.07
CA GLN A 93 7.39 -12.23 0.34
C GLN A 93 8.68 -12.81 0.92
N GLU A 94 9.59 -11.95 1.36
CA GLU A 94 10.94 -12.35 1.79
C GLU A 94 11.05 -12.53 3.31
N SER A 95 10.09 -12.02 4.09
CA SER A 95 10.13 -12.10 5.55
C SER A 95 8.89 -12.74 6.18
N ILE A 96 7.72 -12.13 6.01
CA ILE A 96 6.52 -12.55 6.76
C ILE A 96 5.96 -13.88 6.25
N ALA A 97 5.80 -14.05 4.93
CA ALA A 97 5.23 -15.28 4.37
C ALA A 97 6.10 -16.51 4.67
N PRO A 98 7.44 -16.48 4.51
CA PRO A 98 8.30 -17.60 4.93
C PRO A 98 8.18 -17.92 6.42
N ALA A 99 8.13 -16.91 7.29
CA ALA A 99 7.97 -17.11 8.73
C ALA A 99 6.60 -17.73 9.07
N MET A 100 5.53 -17.31 8.38
CA MET A 100 4.21 -17.92 8.55
C MET A 100 4.21 -19.39 8.16
N VAL A 101 4.89 -19.76 7.08
CA VAL A 101 5.06 -21.16 6.66
C VAL A 101 5.81 -21.97 7.70
N ALA A 102 6.85 -21.42 8.31
CA ALA A 102 7.60 -22.08 9.39
C ALA A 102 6.74 -22.35 10.64
N GLU A 103 5.79 -21.46 10.94
CA GLU A 103 4.79 -21.61 12.01
C GLU A 103 3.59 -22.49 11.61
N GLY A 104 3.61 -23.10 10.41
CA GLY A 104 2.59 -24.03 9.94
C GLY A 104 1.40 -23.39 9.21
N PHE A 105 1.41 -22.07 8.99
CA PHE A 105 0.40 -21.40 8.17
C PHE A 105 0.72 -21.53 6.69
N LYS A 106 -0.29 -21.84 5.85
CA LYS A 106 -0.13 -21.87 4.39
C LYS A 106 -1.14 -20.94 3.74
N LEU A 107 -0.63 -19.96 2.98
CA LEU A 107 -1.44 -19.17 2.07
C LEU A 107 -1.52 -19.91 0.73
N VAL A 108 -2.64 -20.60 0.51
CA VAL A 108 -2.91 -21.36 -0.71
C VAL A 108 -3.76 -20.52 -1.67
N ARG A 109 -3.51 -20.64 -2.98
CA ARG A 109 -4.39 -20.04 -4.00
C ARG A 109 -5.52 -21.01 -4.30
N TYR A 110 -6.61 -20.50 -4.86
CA TYR A 110 -7.77 -21.33 -5.21
C TYR A 110 -7.40 -22.55 -6.09
N GLY A 111 -6.47 -22.37 -7.04
CA GLY A 111 -5.99 -23.46 -7.91
C GLY A 111 -5.09 -24.49 -7.21
N ASP A 112 -4.61 -24.20 -6.00
CA ASP A 112 -3.77 -25.10 -5.20
C ASP A 112 -4.61 -25.91 -4.18
N LEU A 113 -5.93 -25.70 -4.14
CA LEU A 113 -6.83 -26.37 -3.22
C LEU A 113 -7.06 -27.81 -3.66
N ASP A 114 -7.09 -28.73 -2.68
CA ASP A 114 -7.53 -30.11 -2.94
C ASP A 114 -9.07 -30.20 -3.09
N GLU A 115 -9.56 -31.34 -3.57
CA GLU A 115 -11.01 -31.55 -3.80
C GLU A 115 -11.87 -31.31 -2.55
N GLN A 116 -11.35 -31.65 -1.36
CA GLN A 116 -12.08 -31.45 -0.10
C GLN A 116 -12.14 -29.98 0.29
N GLN A 117 -11.04 -29.26 0.10
CA GLN A 117 -10.94 -27.82 0.34
C GLN A 117 -11.81 -27.04 -0.65
N LEU A 118 -11.79 -27.38 -1.94
CA LEU A 118 -12.65 -26.78 -2.97
C LEU A 118 -14.13 -26.96 -2.61
N THR A 119 -14.54 -28.19 -2.31
CA THR A 119 -15.93 -28.50 -1.90
C THR A 119 -16.36 -27.69 -0.68
N ARG A 120 -15.43 -27.43 0.25
CA ARG A 120 -15.70 -26.65 1.45
C ARG A 120 -15.82 -25.16 1.14
N VAL A 121 -14.95 -24.60 0.29
CA VAL A 121 -15.00 -23.20 -0.12
C VAL A 121 -16.27 -22.91 -0.93
N ASP A 122 -16.63 -23.79 -1.88
CA ASP A 122 -17.81 -23.61 -2.74
C ASP A 122 -19.16 -23.69 -1.98
N ARG A 123 -19.14 -24.17 -0.74
CA ARG A 123 -20.33 -24.25 0.14
C ARG A 123 -20.58 -22.99 0.98
N PHE A 124 -19.64 -22.04 1.02
CA PHE A 124 -19.76 -20.77 1.75
C PHE A 124 -19.89 -19.59 0.79
#